data_AF-A0A3D3JKD5-F1
#
_entry.id   AF-A0A3D3JKD5-F1
#
_cell.length_a   1.000
_cell.length_b   1.000
_cell.length_c   1.000
_cell.angle_alpha   90.00
_cell.angle_beta   90.00
_cell.angle_gamma   90.00
#
_symmetry.space_group_name_H-M   'P 1'
#
loop_
_entity.id
_entity.type
_entity.pdbx_description
1 polymer ?
#
loop_
_entity_poly.entity_id
_entity_poly.type
_entity_poly.pdbx_seq_one_letter_code
_entity_poly.pdbx_strand_id
1 'polypeptide(L)'
;MVVDEGEFPAPNVYVDFYTVSGNVVTYVDSAVTNATGDYLSPNLPEATYVMQAYGDPLYSNVWYPDAAEPAGATTISLLAYEDIEDIDFQVQEQ
;
A
#
# COMPACT_ATOMS: atom_id res chain seq x y z
N MET A 1 -5.52 -6.76 -1.84
CA MET A 1 -6.76 -6.06 -2.29
C MET A 1 -6.96 -4.79 -1.46
N VAL A 2 -7.73 -3.82 -1.93
CA VAL A 2 -8.17 -2.67 -1.14
C VAL A 2 -9.69 -2.61 -1.08
N VAL A 3 -10.22 -2.47 0.13
CA VAL A 3 -11.66 -2.34 0.41
C VAL A 3 -11.95 -1.11 1.27
N ASP A 4 -13.19 -0.66 1.28
CA ASP A 4 -13.68 0.36 2.22
C ASP A 4 -14.07 -0.23 3.59
N GLU A 5 -14.60 0.60 4.49
CA GLU A 5 -15.07 0.17 5.81
C GLU A 5 -16.24 -0.82 5.78
N GLY A 6 -16.97 -0.88 4.66
CA GLY A 6 -18.06 -1.81 4.40
C GLY A 6 -17.62 -3.11 3.74
N GLU A 7 -16.31 -3.33 3.58
CA GLU A 7 -15.71 -4.43 2.82
C GLU A 7 -16.10 -4.43 1.32
N PHE A 8 -16.54 -3.28 0.78
CA PHE A 8 -16.74 -3.16 -0.66
C PHE A 8 -15.40 -2.85 -1.35
N PRO A 9 -15.18 -3.38 -2.57
CA PRO A 9 -13.98 -3.06 -3.33
C PRO A 9 -13.81 -1.56 -3.54
N ALA A 10 -12.60 -1.05 -3.29
CA ALA A 10 -12.26 0.35 -3.48
C ALA A 10 -11.44 0.55 -4.78
N PRO A 11 -12.07 0.90 -5.91
CA PRO A 11 -11.37 1.12 -7.17
C PRO A 11 -10.69 2.49 -7.26
N ASN A 12 -9.66 2.61 -8.09
CA ASN A 12 -8.88 3.84 -8.32
C ASN A 12 -8.19 4.39 -7.05
N VAL A 13 -7.87 3.52 -6.10
CA VAL A 13 -7.03 3.82 -4.94
C VAL A 13 -5.57 3.59 -5.33
N TYR A 14 -4.70 4.51 -4.94
CA TYR A 14 -3.27 4.35 -5.11
C TYR A 14 -2.71 3.50 -3.97
N VAL A 15 -1.83 2.56 -4.32
CA VAL A 15 -1.01 1.78 -3.39
C VAL A 15 0.44 2.14 -3.68
N ASP A 16 1.01 2.96 -2.82
CA ASP A 16 2.40 3.39 -2.94
C ASP A 16 3.33 2.45 -2.17
N PHE A 17 4.49 2.20 -2.74
CA PHE A 17 5.55 1.37 -2.19
C PHE A 17 6.75 2.25 -1.84
N TYR A 18 7.19 2.16 -0.59
CA TYR A 18 8.30 2.95 -0.07
C TYR A 18 9.40 2.05 0.48
N THR A 19 10.66 2.36 0.20
CA THR A 19 11.77 1.72 0.92
C THR A 19 11.99 2.36 2.28
N VAL A 20 12.48 1.55 3.22
CA VAL A 20 12.86 1.98 4.57
C VAL A 20 14.36 1.79 4.79
N SER A 21 15.05 2.88 5.12
CA SER A 21 16.46 2.88 5.52
C SER A 21 16.62 3.65 6.83
N GLY A 22 16.65 2.94 7.96
CA GLY A 22 16.55 3.55 9.29
C GLY A 22 15.18 4.19 9.49
N ASN A 23 15.14 5.50 9.77
CA ASN A 23 13.88 6.25 9.93
C ASN A 23 13.45 6.99 8.65
N VAL A 24 14.11 6.73 7.52
CA VAL A 24 13.83 7.39 6.25
C VAL A 24 12.96 6.48 5.40
N VAL A 25 11.82 7.00 4.97
CA VAL A 25 10.85 6.36 4.08
C VAL A 25 10.95 7.05 2.72
N THR A 26 11.24 6.31 1.66
CA THR A 26 11.49 6.88 0.32
C THR A 26 10.57 6.22 -0.70
N TYR A 27 9.80 7.03 -1.43
CA TYR A 27 8.91 6.54 -2.49
C TYR A 27 9.72 5.80 -3.56
N VAL A 28 9.21 4.65 -3.99
CA VAL A 28 9.79 3.85 -5.08
C VAL A 28 8.88 3.85 -6.29
N ASP A 29 7.66 3.36 -6.11
CA ASP A 29 6.70 3.21 -7.19
C ASP A 29 5.26 3.07 -6.63
N SER A 30 4.26 3.01 -7.52
CA SER A 30 2.85 2.90 -7.17
C SER A 30 2.11 1.88 -8.02
N ALA A 31 1.01 1.37 -7.48
CA ALA A 31 -0.01 0.62 -8.19
C ALA A 31 -1.37 1.31 -8.00
N VAL A 32 -2.31 1.04 -8.91
CA VAL A 32 -3.68 1.55 -8.80
C VAL A 32 -4.64 0.38 -8.78
N THR A 33 -5.60 0.41 -7.86
CA THR A 33 -6.62 -0.63 -7.76
C THR A 33 -7.59 -0.57 -8.94
N ASN A 34 -7.92 -1.74 -9.46
CA ASN A 34 -8.88 -1.91 -10.54
C ASN A 34 -10.34 -1.87 -10.01
N ALA A 35 -11.32 -2.14 -10.88
CA ALA A 35 -12.74 -2.14 -10.53
C ALA A 35 -13.14 -3.15 -9.42
N THR A 36 -12.31 -4.16 -9.15
CA THR A 36 -12.51 -5.16 -8.09
C THR A 36 -11.66 -4.90 -6.86
N GLY A 37 -11.04 -3.71 -6.75
CA GLY A 37 -10.18 -3.35 -5.60
C GLY A 37 -8.83 -4.06 -5.61
N ASP A 38 -8.56 -4.89 -6.61
CA ASP A 38 -7.29 -5.59 -6.75
C ASP A 38 -6.25 -4.68 -7.39
N TYR A 39 -5.00 -4.84 -6.96
CA TYR A 39 -3.85 -4.16 -7.56
C TYR A 39 -2.73 -5.19 -7.75
N LEU A 40 -1.80 -4.86 -8.64
CA LEU A 40 -0.58 -5.62 -8.82
C LEU A 40 0.57 -4.75 -8.38
N SER A 41 1.37 -5.24 -7.43
CA SER A 41 2.63 -4.60 -7.08
C SER A 41 3.53 -4.49 -8.32
N PRO A 42 4.25 -3.38 -8.52
CA PRO A 42 5.26 -3.30 -9.55
C PRO A 42 6.43 -4.25 -9.20
N ASN A 43 7.31 -4.48 -10.17
CA ASN A 43 8.51 -5.27 -9.93
C ASN A 43 9.51 -4.46 -9.08
N LEU A 44 9.63 -4.78 -7.79
CA LEU A 44 10.37 -3.98 -6.81
C LEU A 44 11.75 -4.58 -6.53
N PRO A 45 12.83 -3.78 -6.47
CA PRO A 45 14.17 -4.27 -6.13
C PRO A 45 14.26 -4.84 -4.71
N GLU A 46 15.35 -5.56 -4.43
CA GLU A 46 15.69 -6.01 -3.08
C GLU A 46 15.80 -4.82 -2.11
N ALA A 47 14.85 -4.72 -1.18
CA ALA A 47 14.87 -3.76 -0.08
C ALA A 47 13.81 -4.15 0.98
N THR A 48 13.77 -3.36 2.06
CA THR A 48 12.67 -3.39 3.03
C THR A 48 11.66 -2.32 2.68
N TYR A 49 10.40 -2.73 2.56
CA TYR A 49 9.28 -1.90 2.12
C TYR A 49 8.26 -1.66 3.22
N VAL A 50 7.63 -0.49 3.15
CA VAL A 50 6.33 -0.19 3.74
C VAL A 50 5.42 0.35 2.64
N MET A 51 4.11 0.18 2.79
CA MET A 51 3.16 0.58 1.76
C MET A 51 2.04 1.43 2.35
N GLN A 52 1.51 2.32 1.51
CA GLN A 52 0.41 3.20 1.84
C GLN A 52 -0.69 3.07 0.80
N ALA A 53 -1.92 2.88 1.23
CA ALA A 53 -3.10 3.06 0.39
C ALA A 53 -3.69 4.45 0.63
N TYR A 54 -4.04 5.16 -0.43
CA TYR A 54 -4.75 6.44 -0.35
C TYR A 54 -5.55 6.72 -1.64
N GLY A 55 -6.68 7.39 -1.49
CA GLY A 55 -7.59 7.70 -2.61
C GLY A 55 -8.14 9.11 -2.52
N ASP A 56 -7.26 10.12 -2.47
CA ASP A 56 -7.64 11.54 -2.36
C ASP A 56 -8.54 11.97 -3.55
N PRO A 57 -9.71 12.61 -3.32
CA PRO A 57 -10.27 13.05 -2.03
C PRO A 57 -11.31 12.12 -1.40
N LEU A 58 -11.56 10.95 -1.99
CA LEU A 58 -12.65 10.06 -1.59
C LEU A 58 -12.32 9.22 -0.37
N TYR A 59 -11.08 8.78 -0.23
CA TYR A 59 -10.65 7.84 0.79
C TYR A 59 -9.52 8.39 1.65
N SER A 60 -9.47 7.91 2.89
CA SER A 60 -8.41 8.17 3.86
C SER A 60 -7.07 7.54 3.43
N ASN A 61 -6.01 7.98 4.09
CA ASN A 61 -4.67 7.43 3.89
C ASN A 61 -4.39 6.42 5.00
N VAL A 62 -3.98 5.21 4.65
CA VAL A 62 -3.68 4.14 5.60
C VAL A 62 -2.36 3.47 5.23
N TRP A 63 -1.52 3.22 6.24
CA TRP A 63 -0.30 2.45 6.08
C TRP A 63 -0.54 0.99 6.45
N TYR A 64 0.04 0.06 5.70
CA TYR A 64 -0.23 -1.36 5.91
C TYR A 64 0.21 -1.83 7.31
N PRO A 65 -0.59 -2.65 8.02
CA PRO A 65 -1.96 -3.07 7.66
C PRO A 65 -3.06 -2.10 8.08
N ASP A 66 -2.86 -1.31 9.15
CA ASP A 66 -3.85 -0.33 9.64
C ASP A 66 -3.16 0.71 10.55
N ALA A 67 -2.12 1.35 10.01
CA ALA A 67 -1.33 2.35 10.73
C ALA A 67 -1.59 3.75 10.18
N ALA A 68 -1.69 4.73 11.10
CA ALA A 68 -1.87 6.14 10.74
C ALA A 68 -0.57 6.81 10.23
N GLU A 69 0.59 6.20 10.52
CA GLU A 69 1.91 6.73 10.19
C GLU A 69 2.86 5.61 9.78
N PRO A 70 3.88 5.89 8.93
CA PRO A 70 4.77 4.85 8.43
C PRO A 70 5.59 4.15 9.52
N ALA A 71 5.82 4.81 10.66
CA ALA A 71 6.52 4.21 11.80
C ALA A 71 5.73 3.07 12.47
N GLY A 72 4.41 3.03 12.30
CA GLY A 72 3.54 1.94 12.76
C GLY A 72 3.28 0.88 11.69
N ALA A 73 3.78 1.08 10.46
CA ALA A 73 3.54 0.16 9.36
C ALA A 73 4.35 -1.14 9.52
N THR A 74 3.80 -2.24 9.01
CA THR A 74 4.53 -3.50 8.92
C THR A 74 5.51 -3.44 7.76
N THR A 75 6.75 -3.87 8.03
CA THR A 75 7.80 -3.92 7.02
C THR A 75 7.84 -5.27 6.31
N ILE A 76 8.11 -5.23 5.00
CA ILE A 76 8.27 -6.43 4.17
C ILE A 76 9.64 -6.40 3.53
N SER A 77 10.44 -7.45 3.72
CA SER A 77 11.76 -7.56 3.10
C SER A 77 11.67 -8.42 1.85
N LEU A 78 12.03 -7.84 0.71
CA LEU A 78 12.22 -8.56 -0.56
C LEU A 78 13.69 -8.96 -0.71
N LEU A 79 13.93 -10.14 -1.29
CA LEU A 79 15.27 -10.67 -1.55
C LEU A 79 15.71 -10.53 -3.01
N ALA A 80 14.80 -10.15 -3.89
CA ALA A 80 15.05 -9.95 -5.32
C ALA A 80 13.95 -9.06 -5.93
N TYR A 81 14.02 -8.90 -7.25
CA TYR A 81 13.02 -8.26 -8.09
C TYR A 81 11.71 -9.07 -8.14
N GLU A 82 10.90 -8.96 -7.09
CA GLU A 82 9.67 -9.73 -6.87
C GLU A 82 8.46 -8.80 -6.67
N ASP A 83 7.28 -9.36 -6.88
CA ASP A 83 6.03 -8.70 -6.58
C ASP A 83 5.69 -8.91 -5.09
N ILE A 84 5.10 -7.90 -4.45
CA ILE A 84 4.54 -8.06 -3.10
C ILE A 84 3.08 -8.53 -3.23
N GLU A 85 2.81 -9.73 -2.70
CA GLU A 85 1.48 -10.36 -2.69
C GLU A 85 0.88 -10.38 -1.27
N ASP A 86 -0.41 -10.74 -1.17
CA ASP A 86 -1.15 -10.90 0.09
C ASP A 86 -1.21 -9.65 0.98
N ILE A 87 -1.21 -8.47 0.35
CA ILE A 87 -1.32 -7.19 1.03
C ILE A 87 -2.71 -6.61 0.83
N ASP A 88 -3.45 -6.62 1.93
CA ASP A 88 -4.79 -6.08 2.05
C ASP A 88 -4.80 -4.77 2.83
N PHE A 89 -5.62 -3.83 2.36
CA PHE A 89 -5.86 -2.55 3.01
C PHE A 89 -7.34 -2.32 3.21
N GLN A 90 -7.68 -1.63 4.31
CA GLN A 90 -8.99 -1.06 4.53
C GLN A 90 -8.87 0.47 4.56
N VAL A 91 -9.44 1.13 3.57
CA VAL A 91 -9.56 2.60 3.54
C VAL A 91 -10.92 3.04 4.10
N GLN A 92 -11.05 4.31 4.45
CA GLN A 92 -12.31 4.88 4.93
C GLN A 92 -12.74 6.03 4.04
N GLU A 93 -14.01 6.11 3.65
CA GLU A 93 -14.54 7.29 2.93
C GLU A 93 -14.41 8.57 3.78
N GLN A 94 -14.16 9.71 3.12
CA GLN A 94 -14.05 11.03 3.77
C GLN A 94 -15.37 11.81 3.86
#